data_AF-A0A494X6R6-F1
#
_entry.id   AF-A0A494X6R6-F1
#
_cell.length_a   1.000
_cell.length_b   1.000
_cell.length_c   1.000
_cell.angle_alpha   90.00
_cell.angle_beta   90.00
_cell.angle_gamma   90.00
#
_symmetry.space_group_name_H-M   'P 1'
#
loop_
_entity.id
_entity.type
_entity.pdbx_description
1 polymer ?
#
loop_
_entity_poly.entity_id
_entity_poly.type
_entity_poly.pdbx_seq_one_letter_code
_entity_poly.pdbx_strand_id
1 'polypeptide(L)'
;MGTLLKYYQSDLQTTPAETRYLSGKSTEKRYVLVHMDRRLPCFDYRRSEYAGKLLALQRLERGESPDNFLVKGVQSIAIDEECAEKANLFFLRNVVLIDPIVSETLESAMRDKKLNVQLEAIAA
;
A
#
# COMPACT_ATOMS: atom_id res chain seq x y z
N MET A 1 -15.43 -7.04 2.35
CA MET A 1 -14.16 -6.42 1.93
C MET A 1 -14.08 -6.23 0.42
N GLY A 2 -14.03 -7.29 -0.40
CA GLY A 2 -13.86 -7.15 -1.87
C GLY A 2 -14.81 -6.16 -2.57
N THR A 3 -16.11 -6.17 -2.26
CA THR A 3 -17.08 -5.20 -2.80
C THR A 3 -16.80 -3.76 -2.39
N LEU A 4 -16.35 -3.54 -1.16
CA LEU A 4 -15.99 -2.20 -0.67
C LEU A 4 -14.75 -1.70 -1.42
N LEU A 5 -13.72 -2.54 -1.56
CA LEU A 5 -12.50 -2.15 -2.26
C LEU A 5 -12.81 -1.83 -3.73
N LYS A 6 -13.63 -2.64 -4.41
CA LYS A 6 -14.06 -2.35 -5.79
C LYS A 6 -14.83 -1.05 -5.96
N TYR A 7 -15.54 -0.58 -4.93
CA TYR A 7 -16.20 0.72 -4.95
C TYR A 7 -15.18 1.88 -4.97
N TYR A 8 -14.13 1.78 -4.15
CA TYR A 8 -13.08 2.80 -4.06
C TYR A 8 -12.00 2.69 -5.14
N GLN A 9 -11.88 1.52 -5.75
CA GLN A 9 -10.92 1.24 -6.80
C GLN A 9 -11.47 0.18 -7.76
N SER A 10 -11.96 0.64 -8.91
CA SER A 10 -12.71 -0.18 -9.85
C SER A 10 -11.85 -1.18 -10.65
N ASP A 11 -10.54 -0.96 -10.75
CA ASP A 11 -9.61 -1.81 -11.51
C ASP A 11 -9.08 -3.01 -10.71
N LEU A 12 -9.52 -3.19 -9.46
CA LEU A 12 -9.14 -4.35 -8.65
C LEU A 12 -9.66 -5.66 -9.24
N GLN A 13 -8.74 -6.60 -9.43
CA GLN A 13 -9.07 -7.97 -9.80
C GLN A 13 -9.25 -8.80 -8.52
N THR A 14 -10.28 -9.65 -8.52
CA THR A 14 -10.59 -10.49 -7.35
C THR A 14 -10.79 -11.92 -7.78
N THR A 15 -10.03 -12.83 -7.18
CA THR A 15 -10.09 -14.27 -7.48
C THR A 15 -10.56 -15.01 -6.23
N PRO A 16 -11.61 -15.84 -6.29
CA PRO A 16 -11.98 -16.72 -5.17
C PRO A 16 -10.80 -17.59 -4.74
N ALA A 17 -10.58 -17.70 -3.43
CA ALA A 17 -9.50 -18.49 -2.89
C ALA A 17 -10.04 -19.79 -2.30
N GLU A 18 -9.56 -20.93 -2.81
CA GLU A 18 -9.74 -22.20 -2.12
C GLU A 18 -8.82 -22.24 -0.90
N THR A 19 -9.42 -22.20 0.29
CA THR A 19 -8.69 -22.04 1.55
C THR A 19 -9.03 -23.19 2.49
N ARG A 20 -8.00 -23.70 3.16
CA ARG A 20 -8.07 -24.80 4.12
C ARG A 20 -7.32 -24.40 5.38
N TYR A 21 -7.81 -24.84 6.53
CA TYR A 21 -7.05 -24.79 7.77
C TYR A 21 -5.81 -25.69 7.66
N LEU A 22 -4.84 -25.52 8.57
CA LEU A 22 -3.64 -26.37 8.64
C LEU A 22 -3.99 -27.87 8.76
N SER A 23 -5.15 -28.19 9.34
CA SER A 23 -5.68 -29.56 9.44
C SER A 23 -6.19 -30.16 8.12
N GLY A 24 -6.20 -29.39 7.02
CA GLY A 24 -6.71 -29.80 5.71
C GLY A 24 -8.22 -29.66 5.52
N LYS A 25 -8.97 -29.32 6.58
CA LYS A 25 -10.40 -29.01 6.51
C LYS A 25 -10.61 -27.67 5.80
N SER A 26 -11.66 -27.56 4.98
CA SER A 26 -12.05 -26.29 4.37
C SER A 26 -12.33 -25.22 5.43
N THR A 27 -11.99 -23.97 5.13
CA THR A 27 -12.32 -22.86 6.01
C THR A 27 -13.82 -22.61 6.04
N GLU A 28 -14.35 -22.13 7.17
CA GLU A 28 -15.77 -21.80 7.32
C GLU A 28 -16.18 -20.59 6.47
N LYS A 29 -15.25 -19.63 6.33
CA LYS A 29 -15.47 -18.41 5.56
C LYS A 29 -14.97 -18.59 4.12
N ARG A 30 -15.55 -17.79 3.22
CA ARG A 30 -15.07 -17.65 1.85
C ARG A 30 -14.05 -16.52 1.80
N TYR A 31 -12.92 -16.79 1.17
CA TYR A 31 -11.84 -15.84 1.00
C TYR A 31 -11.67 -15.50 -0.48
N VAL A 32 -11.15 -14.31 -0.75
CA VAL A 32 -10.82 -13.83 -2.09
C VAL A 32 -9.41 -13.25 -2.06
N LEU A 33 -8.62 -13.55 -3.09
CA LEU A 33 -7.38 -12.85 -3.37
C LEU A 33 -7.72 -11.55 -4.08
N VAL A 34 -7.17 -10.44 -3.61
CA VAL A 34 -7.30 -9.12 -4.25
C VAL A 34 -5.98 -8.81 -4.93
N HIS A 35 -6.01 -8.66 -6.24
CA HIS A 35 -4.86 -8.29 -7.05
C HIS A 35 -4.97 -6.81 -7.41
N MET A 36 -3.89 -6.07 -7.14
CA MET A 36 -3.77 -4.64 -7.41
C MET A 36 -2.38 -4.36 -7.96
N ASP A 37 -2.30 -3.59 -9.05
CA ASP A 37 -1.01 -3.19 -9.64
C ASP A 37 -0.76 -1.67 -9.57
N ARG A 38 -1.69 -0.92 -8.95
CA ARG A 38 -1.57 0.53 -8.82
C ARG A 38 -0.39 0.90 -7.92
N ARG A 39 0.69 1.38 -8.54
CA ARG A 39 1.94 1.83 -7.88
C ARG A 39 2.19 3.31 -8.14
N LEU A 40 2.09 4.14 -7.11
CA LEU A 40 2.24 5.59 -7.21
C LEU A 40 3.64 6.05 -6.78
N PRO A 41 4.26 7.02 -7.48
CA PRO A 41 5.56 7.58 -7.14
C PRO A 41 5.45 8.71 -6.10
N CYS A 42 4.67 8.53 -5.05
CA CYS A 42 4.37 9.54 -4.03
C CYS A 42 5.18 9.39 -2.73
N PHE A 43 6.26 8.60 -2.75
CA PHE A 43 7.15 8.48 -1.58
C PHE A 43 8.02 9.74 -1.45
N ASP A 44 7.91 10.46 -0.33
CA ASP A 44 8.74 11.63 -0.08
C ASP A 44 10.11 11.19 0.47
N TYR A 45 11.11 11.16 -0.40
CA TYR A 45 12.49 10.77 -0.07
C TYR A 45 13.17 11.72 0.93
N ARG A 46 12.71 12.97 1.07
CA ARG A 46 13.31 13.94 1.99
C ARG A 46 12.73 13.80 3.39
N ARG A 47 11.41 13.60 3.50
CA ARG A 47 10.69 13.55 4.78
C ARG A 47 10.61 12.13 5.38
N SER A 48 10.68 11.08 4.57
CA SER A 48 10.65 9.69 5.05
C SER A 48 11.98 9.25 5.66
N GLU A 49 11.96 8.30 6.60
CA GLU A 49 13.16 7.65 7.14
C GLU A 49 13.32 6.23 6.61
N TYR A 50 14.50 5.93 6.04
CA TYR A 50 14.78 4.66 5.37
C TYR A 50 16.29 4.39 5.25
N ALA A 51 16.65 3.14 5.01
CA ALA A 51 18.05 2.74 4.86
C ALA A 51 18.68 3.34 3.60
N GLY A 52 19.87 3.94 3.74
CA GLY A 52 20.61 4.52 2.62
C GLY A 52 20.08 5.88 2.13
N LYS A 53 19.25 6.58 2.92
CA LYS A 53 18.68 7.91 2.61
C LYS A 53 19.68 8.89 2.03
N LEU A 54 20.85 9.05 2.66
CA LEU A 54 21.89 9.98 2.18
C LEU A 54 22.30 9.70 0.72
N LEU A 55 22.55 8.43 0.38
CA LEU A 55 22.95 8.05 -0.98
C LEU A 55 21.81 8.25 -1.97
N ALA A 56 20.58 7.91 -1.60
CA ALA A 56 19.40 8.14 -2.43
C ALA A 56 19.23 9.63 -2.75
N LEU A 57 19.32 10.50 -1.73
CA LEU A 57 19.21 11.95 -1.92
C LEU A 57 20.33 12.51 -2.80
N GLN A 58 21.58 12.07 -2.62
CA GLN A 58 22.70 12.46 -3.49
C GLN A 58 22.49 12.07 -4.96
N ARG A 59 21.87 10.92 -5.23
CA ARG A 59 21.54 10.48 -6.60
C ARG A 59 20.45 11.37 -7.20
N LEU A 60 19.40 11.66 -6.44
CA LEU A 60 18.33 12.57 -6.86
C LEU A 60 18.86 13.99 -7.14
N GLU A 61 19.77 14.50 -6.32
CA GLU A 61 20.41 15.81 -6.52
C GLU A 61 21.25 15.87 -7.80
N ARG A 62 21.79 14.74 -8.25
CA ARG A 62 22.48 14.61 -9.54
C ARG A 62 21.53 14.47 -10.73
N GLY A 63 20.21 14.50 -10.49
CA GLY A 63 19.19 14.35 -11.52
C GLY A 63 18.90 12.90 -11.91
N GLU A 64 19.35 11.91 -11.13
CA GLU A 64 18.94 10.53 -11.38
C GLU A 64 17.44 10.35 -11.07
N SER A 65 16.77 9.52 -11.88
CA SER A 65 15.36 9.18 -11.63
C SER A 65 15.21 8.35 -10.34
N PRO A 66 14.17 8.59 -9.52
CA PRO A 66 13.82 7.71 -8.40
C PRO A 66 13.48 6.27 -8.84
N ASP A 67 13.18 6.04 -10.12
CA ASP A 67 12.99 4.69 -10.68
C ASP A 67 14.30 3.89 -10.81
N ASN A 68 15.47 4.53 -10.66
CA ASN A 68 16.77 3.88 -10.79
C ASN A 68 17.27 3.21 -9.50
N PHE A 69 16.49 3.24 -8.42
CA PHE A 69 16.84 2.59 -7.17
C PHE A 69 15.63 2.19 -6.35
N LEU A 70 15.84 1.22 -5.47
CA LEU A 70 14.80 0.60 -4.66
C LEU A 70 15.02 0.96 -3.19
N VAL A 71 14.05 1.64 -2.58
CA VAL A 71 14.05 1.99 -1.15
C VAL A 71 13.81 0.74 -0.31
N LYS A 72 14.62 0.55 0.73
CA LYS A 72 14.56 -0.58 1.65
C LYS A 72 14.66 -0.10 3.10
N GLY A 73 14.25 -0.94 4.04
CA GLY A 73 14.38 -0.66 5.47
C GLY A 73 13.70 0.64 5.87
N VAL A 74 12.46 0.82 5.42
CA VAL A 74 11.63 1.99 5.74
C VAL A 74 11.27 1.95 7.23
N GLN A 75 11.50 3.06 7.92
CA GLN A 75 11.20 3.24 9.34
C GLN A 75 10.04 4.21 9.54
N SER A 76 9.96 5.25 8.70
CA SER A 76 8.80 6.12 8.60
C SER A 76 8.53 6.47 7.14
N ILE A 77 7.27 6.76 6.82
CA ILE A 77 6.84 7.13 5.48
C ILE A 77 6.29 8.54 5.57
N ALA A 78 6.64 9.36 4.59
CA ALA A 78 5.92 10.59 4.29
C ALA A 78 5.43 10.48 2.84
N ILE A 79 4.18 10.89 2.63
CA ILE A 79 3.52 10.82 1.33
C ILE A 79 3.44 12.22 0.74
N ASP A 80 3.79 12.35 -0.53
CA ASP A 80 3.42 13.49 -1.35
C ASP A 80 1.92 13.42 -1.66
N GLU A 81 1.14 14.23 -0.95
CA GLU A 81 -0.32 14.26 -1.03
C GLU A 81 -0.83 14.73 -2.41
N GLU A 82 -0.10 15.62 -3.08
CA GLU A 82 -0.47 16.08 -4.43
C GLU A 82 -0.34 14.92 -5.42
N CYS A 83 0.70 14.09 -5.29
CA CYS A 83 0.88 12.90 -6.11
C CYS A 83 -0.13 11.78 -5.78
N ALA A 84 -0.54 11.67 -4.52
CA ALA A 84 -1.51 10.69 -4.05
C ALA A 84 -2.98 11.11 -4.24
N GLU A 85 -3.22 12.33 -4.74
CA GLU A 85 -4.55 12.92 -4.82
C GLU A 85 -5.54 11.96 -5.53
N LYS A 86 -6.68 11.70 -4.86
CA LYS A 86 -7.77 10.81 -5.33
C LYS A 86 -7.46 9.30 -5.29
N ALA A 87 -6.30 8.88 -4.80
CA ALA A 87 -6.03 7.46 -4.56
C ALA A 87 -6.51 7.04 -3.17
N ASN A 88 -7.35 6.01 -3.11
CA ASN A 88 -7.85 5.46 -1.84
C ASN A 88 -7.13 4.19 -1.40
N LEU A 89 -6.46 3.52 -2.33
CA LEU A 89 -5.69 2.30 -2.12
C LEU A 89 -4.58 2.25 -3.18
N PHE A 90 -3.33 2.05 -2.79
CA PHE A 90 -2.20 1.92 -3.74
C PHE A 90 -0.96 1.36 -3.05
N PHE A 91 0.01 0.88 -3.82
CA PHE A 91 1.36 0.61 -3.34
C PHE A 91 2.31 1.76 -3.66
N LEU A 92 3.35 1.94 -2.85
CA LEU A 92 4.43 2.87 -3.17
C LEU A 92 5.32 2.28 -4.27
N ARG A 93 5.61 3.09 -5.29
CA ARG A 93 6.52 2.71 -6.37
C ARG A 93 7.97 2.71 -5.85
N ASN A 94 8.75 1.70 -6.23
CA ASN A 94 10.17 1.55 -5.88
C ASN A 94 10.48 1.60 -4.38
N VAL A 95 9.52 1.16 -3.55
CA VAL A 95 9.70 0.94 -2.12
C VAL A 95 9.42 -0.52 -1.82
N VAL A 96 10.31 -1.18 -1.08
CA VAL A 96 10.07 -2.54 -0.56
C VAL A 96 9.16 -2.44 0.65
N LEU A 97 7.88 -2.28 0.39
CA LEU A 97 6.79 -2.32 1.36
C LEU A 97 5.73 -3.30 0.84
N ILE A 98 5.34 -4.24 1.69
CA ILE A 98 4.35 -5.28 1.34
C ILE A 98 2.93 -4.73 1.49
N ASP A 99 2.72 -3.82 2.43
CA ASP A 99 1.41 -3.28 2.76
C ASP A 99 1.03 -2.11 1.84
N PRO A 100 -0.23 -2.06 1.36
CA PRO A 100 -0.72 -0.93 0.59
C PRO A 100 -1.01 0.27 1.50
N ILE A 101 -0.91 1.46 0.92
CA ILE A 101 -1.38 2.69 1.54
C ILE A 101 -2.89 2.82 1.29
N VAL A 102 -3.62 3.23 2.32
CA VAL A 102 -5.05 3.52 2.26
C VAL A 102 -5.32 4.96 2.65
N SER A 103 -6.35 5.57 2.05
CA SER A 103 -6.83 6.89 2.47
C SER A 103 -7.69 6.79 3.73
N GLU A 104 -7.81 7.90 4.45
CA GLU A 104 -8.71 8.04 5.60
C GLU A 104 -10.18 7.78 5.22
N THR A 105 -10.60 8.17 4.02
CA THR A 105 -11.94 7.91 3.49
C THR A 105 -12.22 6.40 3.40
N LEU A 106 -11.27 5.64 2.86
CA LEU A 106 -11.41 4.20 2.77
C LEU A 106 -11.34 3.54 4.15
N GLU A 107 -10.41 3.97 5.01
CA GLU A 107 -10.34 3.52 6.41
C GLU A 107 -11.70 3.68 7.10
N SER A 108 -12.28 4.88 7.05
CA SER A 108 -13.56 5.20 7.68
C SER A 108 -14.65 4.25 7.20
N ALA A 109 -14.73 4.02 5.89
CA ALA A 109 -15.68 3.08 5.32
C ALA A 109 -15.43 1.61 5.71
N MET A 110 -14.17 1.21 5.95
CA MET A 110 -13.84 -0.11 6.51
C MET A 110 -14.31 -0.24 7.96
N ARG A 111 -14.11 0.80 8.78
CA ARG A 111 -14.54 0.85 10.19
C ARG A 111 -16.06 0.83 10.32
N ASP A 112 -16.79 1.61 9.51
CA ASP A 112 -18.26 1.64 9.49
C ASP A 112 -18.86 0.27 9.18
N LYS A 113 -18.20 -0.48 8.28
CA LYS A 113 -18.58 -1.86 7.94
C LYS A 113 -18.05 -2.90 8.94
N LYS A 114 -17.41 -2.47 10.03
CA LYS A 114 -16.83 -3.31 11.08
C LYS A 114 -15.92 -4.40 10.52
N LEU A 115 -15.15 -4.05 9.49
CA LEU A 115 -14.20 -4.99 8.90
C LEU A 115 -13.02 -5.17 9.85
N ASN A 116 -12.62 -6.43 10.06
CA ASN A 116 -11.45 -6.74 10.87
C ASN A 116 -10.18 -6.50 10.05
N VAL A 117 -9.67 -5.27 10.08
CA VAL A 117 -8.45 -4.85 9.38
C VAL A 117 -7.55 -4.15 10.39
N GLN A 118 -6.28 -4.54 10.38
CA GLN A 118 -5.25 -3.81 11.11
C GLN A 118 -4.69 -2.73 10.19
N LEU A 119 -4.76 -1.48 10.65
CA LEU A 119 -4.23 -0.32 9.96
C LEU A 119 -3.27 0.39 10.90
N GLU A 120 -2.18 0.90 10.34
CA GLU A 120 -1.20 1.70 11.05
C GLU A 120 -1.18 3.09 10.42
N ALA A 121 -1.25 4.12 11.27
CA ALA A 121 -1.13 5.49 10.80
C ALA A 121 0.31 5.73 10.34
N ILE A 122 0.45 6.38 9.19
CA ILE A 122 1.75 6.84 8.73
C ILE A 122 2.18 8.00 9.64
N ALA A 123 3.22 7.81 10.44
CA ALA A 123 3.76 8.85 11.32
C ALA A 123 4.31 10.01 10.47
N ALA A 124 3.79 11.23 10.70
CA ALA A 124 4.17 12.46 10.01
C ALA A 124 5.54 13.00 10.43
#